data_AF-A0A9X4ACV7-F1
#
_entry.id   AF-A0A9X4ACV7-F1
#
_cell.length_a   1.000
_cell.length_b   1.000
_cell.length_c   1.000
_cell.angle_alpha   90.00
_cell.angle_beta   90.00
_cell.angle_gamma   90.00
#
_symmetry.space_group_name_H-M   'P 1'
#
loop_
_entity.id
_entity.type
_entity.pdbx_description
1 polymer ?
#
loop_
_entity_poly.entity_id
_entity_poly.type
_entity_poly.pdbx_seq_one_letter_code
_entity_poly.pdbx_strand_id
1 'polypeptide(L)'
;MSTRSSIAMLEKDGTVRMTTIHWDGYITGVGYTLVHDYSDFDKAERLINLGAISCLGKHVEASELTKRFGFDGRFKHEYQKLSKKEQKKLDKDDRNYTLAYHRDRGEELVLWKFKSIPAYLNGLKHYGQEYDYFLGRDKDLNPQWYLVLETGFKALYCDEEVSNVMNCLEVNPERINIADIFKSEDKSYCDPKKFNDRLRKIKVKNIIAFLDQFQQAYNLGTPLIDQFGPNQYKARFTSTANHYDDRVQITLKDPDTNEDRGFSLMVDAIKTREAIPRQVLRWLLVDLDRYFNAQAPKYKLEEVPKLQKLLAIKEQIANFYRTKVKYDPDSIAFKYFLYLCCKETGDASGYDPEYFNIMVKPYVKKRVDKFFKTEFGTALDDLTPEDVANLLEKRGTGYDAKSPYESYLAVTMRGVNPSDPNLFVDPKDSSALYRIIYSNYKNLVARDTENTLIQAEQFASK
;
A
#
# COMPACT_ATOMS: atom_id res chain seq x y z
N MET A 1 -3.62 -17.87 10.48
CA MET A 1 -3.86 -16.77 9.53
C MET A 1 -4.61 -17.34 8.35
N SER A 2 -5.74 -16.75 7.96
CA SER A 2 -6.48 -17.17 6.78
C SER A 2 -6.01 -16.35 5.57
N THR A 3 -5.64 -17.03 4.48
CA THR A 3 -5.41 -16.37 3.19
C THR A 3 -6.64 -16.57 2.33
N ARG A 4 -7.33 -15.46 2.08
CA ARG A 4 -8.63 -15.47 1.41
C ARG A 4 -8.47 -15.36 -0.11
N SER A 5 -9.40 -15.94 -0.85
CA SER A 5 -9.44 -15.84 -2.31
C SER A 5 -10.86 -15.69 -2.84
N SER A 6 -11.00 -15.35 -4.12
CA SER A 6 -12.25 -15.45 -4.86
C SER A 6 -12.13 -16.44 -6.02
N ILE A 7 -13.26 -17.03 -6.38
CA ILE A 7 -13.43 -17.75 -7.64
C ILE A 7 -14.59 -17.12 -8.40
N ALA A 8 -14.41 -16.89 -9.69
CA ALA A 8 -15.41 -16.32 -10.57
C ALA A 8 -15.56 -17.13 -11.86
N MET A 9 -16.70 -17.02 -12.53
CA MET A 9 -16.98 -17.69 -13.80
C MET A 9 -17.76 -16.75 -14.72
N LEU A 10 -17.42 -16.80 -16.01
CA LEU A 10 -18.18 -16.13 -17.07
C LEU A 10 -19.43 -16.93 -17.43
N GLU A 11 -20.57 -16.26 -17.38
CA GLU A 11 -21.86 -16.80 -17.81
C GLU A 11 -22.09 -16.63 -19.31
N LYS A 12 -22.97 -17.46 -19.87
CA LYS A 12 -23.36 -17.38 -21.29
C LYS A 12 -24.00 -16.04 -21.68
N ASP A 13 -24.60 -15.34 -20.73
CA ASP A 13 -25.19 -14.00 -20.94
C ASP A 13 -24.17 -12.86 -20.82
N GLY A 14 -22.88 -13.18 -20.67
CA GLY A 14 -21.79 -12.21 -20.50
C GLY A 14 -21.64 -11.65 -19.09
N THR A 15 -22.49 -12.07 -18.14
CA THR A 15 -22.36 -11.71 -16.73
C THR A 15 -21.30 -12.55 -16.04
N VAL A 16 -20.79 -12.09 -14.88
CA VAL A 16 -19.80 -12.83 -14.09
C VAL A 16 -20.39 -13.16 -12.73
N ARG A 17 -20.36 -14.44 -12.34
CA ARG A 17 -20.68 -14.87 -10.99
C ARG A 17 -19.39 -15.08 -10.20
N MET A 18 -19.39 -14.67 -8.94
CA MET A 18 -18.22 -14.79 -8.05
C MET A 18 -18.66 -15.28 -6.67
N THR A 19 -17.79 -16.07 -6.04
CA THR A 19 -17.84 -16.38 -4.60
C THR A 19 -16.45 -16.29 -3.98
N THR A 20 -16.36 -16.37 -2.64
CA THR A 20 -15.13 -16.27 -1.86
C THR A 20 -14.78 -17.57 -1.16
N ILE A 21 -13.49 -17.83 -0.99
CA ILE A 21 -12.92 -18.94 -0.22
C ILE A 21 -12.09 -18.35 0.92
N HIS A 22 -12.36 -18.78 2.16
CA HIS A 22 -11.72 -18.18 3.35
C HIS A 22 -10.30 -18.72 3.59
N TRP A 23 -10.05 -20.00 3.35
CA TRP A 23 -8.77 -20.64 3.68
C TRP A 23 -7.96 -21.05 2.46
N ASP A 24 -6.63 -21.07 2.64
CA ASP A 24 -5.65 -21.61 1.69
C ASP A 24 -5.71 -21.05 0.26
N GLY A 25 -6.07 -19.77 0.11
CA GLY A 25 -6.26 -19.10 -1.18
C GLY A 25 -5.05 -19.04 -2.11
N TYR A 26 -3.86 -19.47 -1.66
CA TYR A 26 -2.62 -19.50 -2.45
C TYR A 26 -2.73 -20.32 -3.74
N ILE A 27 -1.83 -20.05 -4.70
CA ILE A 27 -1.74 -20.82 -5.95
C ILE A 27 -1.48 -22.32 -5.65
N THR A 28 -0.70 -22.64 -4.61
CA THR A 28 -0.43 -24.02 -4.19
C THR A 28 -1.56 -24.67 -3.38
N GLY A 29 -2.55 -23.89 -2.95
CA GLY A 29 -3.74 -24.37 -2.25
C GLY A 29 -4.94 -24.38 -3.20
N VAL A 30 -5.75 -23.33 -3.15
CA VAL A 30 -6.92 -23.17 -4.03
C VAL A 30 -6.56 -23.31 -5.51
N GLY A 31 -5.52 -22.62 -6.00
CA GLY A 31 -5.16 -22.67 -7.42
C GLY A 31 -4.88 -24.08 -7.94
N TYR A 32 -4.13 -24.86 -7.17
CA TYR A 32 -3.80 -26.26 -7.47
C TYR A 32 -5.06 -27.12 -7.53
N THR A 33 -5.91 -27.04 -6.49
CA THR A 33 -7.16 -27.80 -6.44
C THR A 33 -8.08 -27.45 -7.61
N LEU A 34 -8.18 -26.17 -8.00
CA LEU A 34 -8.99 -25.75 -9.13
C LEU A 34 -8.51 -26.38 -10.45
N VAL A 35 -7.20 -26.32 -10.72
CA VAL A 35 -6.61 -26.87 -11.95
C VAL A 35 -6.76 -28.39 -12.02
N HIS A 36 -6.56 -29.10 -10.91
CA HIS A 36 -6.58 -30.57 -10.90
C HIS A 36 -7.97 -31.17 -10.79
N ASP A 37 -8.83 -30.59 -9.95
CA ASP A 37 -10.09 -31.21 -9.57
C ASP A 37 -11.31 -30.49 -10.15
N TYR A 38 -11.17 -29.29 -10.68
CA TYR A 38 -12.27 -28.47 -11.21
C TYR A 38 -12.04 -28.03 -12.66
N SER A 39 -11.46 -28.90 -13.48
CA SER A 39 -11.22 -28.70 -14.92
C SER A 39 -12.45 -28.96 -15.80
N ASP A 40 -13.64 -29.07 -15.20
CA ASP A 40 -14.92 -29.32 -15.85
C ASP A 40 -15.91 -28.19 -15.51
N PHE A 41 -16.65 -27.68 -16.51
CA PHE A 41 -17.59 -26.56 -16.32
C PHE A 41 -18.71 -26.92 -15.33
N ASP A 42 -19.29 -28.11 -15.43
CA ASP A 42 -20.43 -28.48 -14.59
C ASP A 42 -20.00 -28.60 -13.12
N LYS A 43 -18.84 -29.22 -12.87
CA LYS A 43 -18.29 -29.33 -11.52
C LYS A 43 -17.89 -27.98 -10.94
N ALA A 44 -17.28 -27.10 -11.73
CA ALA A 44 -16.92 -25.75 -11.30
C ALA A 44 -18.15 -24.86 -11.05
N GLU A 45 -19.19 -24.98 -11.89
CA GLU A 45 -20.46 -24.27 -11.68
C GLU A 45 -21.11 -24.71 -10.37
N ARG A 46 -21.17 -26.02 -10.11
CA ARG A 46 -21.68 -26.57 -8.83
C ARG A 46 -20.88 -26.05 -7.63
N LEU A 47 -19.56 -25.91 -7.76
CA LEU A 47 -18.70 -25.34 -6.72
C LEU A 47 -19.07 -23.89 -6.43
N ILE A 48 -19.17 -23.04 -7.46
CA ILE A 48 -19.49 -21.62 -7.31
C ILE A 48 -20.88 -21.45 -6.69
N ASN A 49 -21.86 -22.26 -7.10
CA ASN A 49 -23.23 -22.20 -6.60
C ASN A 49 -23.38 -22.57 -5.11
N LEU A 50 -22.33 -23.07 -4.45
CA LEU A 50 -22.32 -23.25 -2.99
C LEU A 50 -22.33 -21.92 -2.21
N GLY A 51 -22.06 -20.79 -2.86
CA GLY A 51 -21.87 -19.51 -2.18
C GLY A 51 -20.54 -19.46 -1.45
N ALA A 52 -20.47 -18.68 -0.36
CA ALA A 52 -19.22 -18.50 0.37
C ALA A 52 -18.67 -19.83 0.92
N ILE A 53 -17.40 -20.11 0.62
CA ILE A 53 -16.70 -21.35 0.97
C ILE A 53 -15.75 -21.07 2.15
N SER A 54 -15.77 -21.96 3.14
CA SER A 54 -14.76 -21.95 4.19
C SER A 54 -13.45 -22.50 3.65
N CYS A 55 -13.44 -23.76 3.24
CA CYS A 55 -12.26 -24.46 2.73
C CYS A 55 -12.61 -25.22 1.45
N LEU A 56 -11.75 -25.13 0.44
CA LEU A 56 -11.91 -25.84 -0.83
C LEU A 56 -11.36 -27.27 -0.70
N GLY A 57 -12.14 -28.26 -1.13
CA GLY A 57 -11.70 -29.64 -1.31
C GLY A 57 -11.90 -30.10 -2.75
N LYS A 58 -11.38 -31.28 -3.11
CA LYS A 58 -11.52 -31.86 -4.46
C LYS A 58 -12.95 -32.31 -4.81
N HIS A 59 -13.79 -32.55 -3.81
CA HIS A 59 -15.19 -32.94 -3.98
C HIS A 59 -16.11 -31.76 -3.62
N VAL A 60 -17.16 -31.56 -4.41
CA VAL A 60 -18.12 -30.47 -4.19
C VAL A 60 -19.02 -30.79 -3.01
N GLU A 61 -19.34 -32.06 -2.80
CA GLU A 61 -20.30 -32.56 -1.81
C GLU A 61 -19.84 -32.33 -0.37
N ALA A 62 -20.76 -32.44 0.60
CA ALA A 62 -20.40 -32.48 2.01
C ALA A 62 -19.78 -33.85 2.39
N SER A 63 -18.76 -33.83 3.24
CA SER A 63 -18.10 -35.02 3.79
C SER A 63 -19.04 -35.84 4.68
N GLU A 64 -18.65 -37.08 5.00
CA GLU A 64 -19.37 -37.91 5.98
C GLU A 64 -19.42 -37.21 7.35
N LEU A 65 -18.33 -36.56 7.76
CA LEU A 65 -18.25 -35.82 9.02
C LEU A 65 -19.27 -34.68 9.06
N THR A 66 -19.29 -33.86 8.01
CA THR A 66 -20.18 -32.70 7.94
C THR A 66 -21.64 -33.13 7.87
N LYS A 67 -21.96 -34.20 7.13
CA LYS A 67 -23.33 -34.74 7.07
C LYS A 67 -23.81 -35.28 8.41
N ARG A 68 -22.93 -35.94 9.18
CA ARG A 68 -23.29 -36.56 10.48
C ARG A 68 -23.39 -35.53 11.60
N PHE A 69 -22.49 -34.55 11.62
CA PHE A 69 -22.27 -33.71 12.80
C PHE A 69 -22.36 -32.19 12.54
N GLY A 70 -22.60 -31.77 11.29
CA GLY A 70 -22.68 -30.38 10.85
C GLY A 70 -21.32 -29.72 10.60
N PHE A 71 -21.32 -28.43 10.24
CA PHE A 71 -20.13 -27.63 9.91
C PHE A 71 -19.00 -27.73 10.95
N ASP A 72 -19.33 -27.61 12.23
CA ASP A 72 -18.40 -27.70 13.36
C ASP A 72 -18.37 -29.10 13.99
N GLY A 73 -18.60 -30.14 13.19
CA GLY A 73 -18.81 -31.51 13.64
C GLY A 73 -17.72 -32.05 14.57
N ARG A 74 -16.46 -31.65 14.35
CA ARG A 74 -15.30 -32.05 15.17
C ARG A 74 -15.38 -31.61 16.62
N PHE A 75 -16.16 -30.55 16.91
CA PHE A 75 -16.36 -30.01 18.25
C PHE A 75 -17.59 -30.57 18.95
N LYS A 76 -18.41 -31.39 18.26
CA LYS A 76 -19.59 -32.01 18.85
C LYS A 76 -19.20 -33.11 19.82
N HIS A 77 -19.93 -33.19 20.93
CA HIS A 77 -19.72 -34.22 21.95
C HIS A 77 -19.90 -35.65 21.39
N GLU A 78 -20.81 -35.83 20.42
CA GLU A 78 -21.04 -37.11 19.74
C GLU A 78 -19.84 -37.58 18.91
N TYR A 79 -19.18 -36.65 18.21
CA TYR A 79 -17.94 -36.94 17.48
C TYR A 79 -16.82 -37.39 18.44
N GLN A 80 -16.69 -36.71 19.58
CA GLN A 80 -15.67 -37.03 20.59
C GLN A 80 -15.85 -38.42 21.22
N LYS A 81 -17.06 -38.99 21.19
CA LYS A 81 -17.36 -40.35 21.66
C LYS A 81 -16.93 -41.44 20.68
N LEU A 82 -16.66 -41.11 19.41
CA LEU A 82 -16.19 -42.07 18.42
C LEU A 82 -14.81 -42.62 18.78
N SER A 83 -14.49 -43.82 18.28
CA SER A 83 -13.15 -44.37 18.46
C SER A 83 -12.09 -43.47 17.78
N LYS A 84 -10.87 -43.40 18.35
CA LYS A 84 -9.76 -42.63 17.74
C LYS A 84 -9.47 -43.03 16.28
N LYS A 85 -9.73 -44.30 15.92
CA LYS A 85 -9.57 -44.80 14.55
C LYS A 85 -10.60 -44.19 13.60
N GLU A 86 -11.86 -44.10 14.04
CA GLU A 86 -12.94 -43.51 13.27
C GLU A 86 -12.79 -41.99 13.14
N GLN A 87 -12.43 -41.29 14.23
CA GLN A 87 -12.12 -39.86 14.19
C GLN A 87 -11.04 -39.55 13.15
N LYS A 88 -9.90 -40.26 13.19
CA LYS A 88 -8.82 -40.09 12.21
C LYS A 88 -9.26 -40.37 10.76
N LYS A 89 -10.14 -41.35 10.55
CA LYS A 89 -10.70 -41.65 9.21
C LYS A 89 -11.52 -40.45 8.72
N LEU A 90 -12.46 -39.98 9.54
CA LEU A 90 -13.36 -38.87 9.21
C LEU A 90 -12.58 -37.56 9.00
N ASP A 91 -11.64 -37.22 9.89
CA ASP A 91 -10.81 -36.02 9.77
C ASP A 91 -9.94 -36.01 8.50
N LYS A 92 -9.40 -37.18 8.12
CA LYS A 92 -8.59 -37.31 6.90
C LYS A 92 -9.46 -37.18 5.66
N ASP A 93 -10.66 -37.78 5.69
CA ASP A 93 -11.60 -37.74 4.58
C ASP A 93 -12.18 -36.33 4.38
N ASP A 94 -12.52 -35.62 5.46
CA ASP A 94 -13.13 -34.29 5.47
C ASP A 94 -12.34 -33.26 4.63
N ARG A 95 -11.00 -33.34 4.65
CA ARG A 95 -10.12 -32.46 3.87
C ARG A 95 -10.28 -32.58 2.35
N ASN A 96 -10.88 -33.67 1.87
CA ASN A 96 -11.12 -33.88 0.45
C ASN A 96 -12.41 -33.21 -0.04
N TYR A 97 -13.27 -32.73 0.86
CA TYR A 97 -14.57 -32.19 0.53
C TYR A 97 -14.61 -30.69 0.78
N THR A 98 -15.33 -29.97 -0.08
CA THR A 98 -15.54 -28.54 0.06
C THR A 98 -16.47 -28.28 1.23
N LEU A 99 -16.09 -27.37 2.12
CA LEU A 99 -16.91 -26.94 3.26
C LEU A 99 -17.49 -25.55 2.95
N ALA A 100 -18.81 -25.45 2.83
CA ALA A 100 -19.51 -24.23 2.39
C ALA A 100 -20.40 -23.66 3.49
N TYR A 101 -20.33 -22.35 3.71
CA TYR A 101 -21.05 -21.70 4.80
C TYR A 101 -22.57 -21.79 4.65
N HIS A 102 -23.10 -21.55 3.45
CA HIS A 102 -24.54 -21.63 3.21
C HIS A 102 -25.05 -23.07 3.43
N ARG A 103 -24.47 -24.04 2.70
CA ARG A 103 -24.92 -25.44 2.72
C ARG A 103 -24.72 -26.10 4.08
N ASP A 104 -23.56 -25.93 4.71
CA ASP A 104 -23.16 -26.76 5.86
C ASP A 104 -23.36 -26.06 7.20
N ARG A 105 -23.30 -24.71 7.25
CA ARG A 105 -23.50 -23.89 8.45
C ARG A 105 -24.89 -23.24 8.51
N GLY A 106 -25.62 -23.22 7.38
CA GLY A 106 -26.97 -22.64 7.29
C GLY A 106 -26.97 -21.12 7.17
N GLU A 107 -25.87 -20.50 6.74
CA GLU A 107 -25.80 -19.05 6.51
C GLU A 107 -26.60 -18.63 5.28
N GLU A 108 -26.81 -17.33 5.09
CA GLU A 108 -27.39 -16.82 3.84
C GLU A 108 -26.49 -17.14 2.65
N LEU A 109 -27.11 -17.43 1.50
CA LEU A 109 -26.38 -17.66 0.26
C LEU A 109 -25.77 -16.34 -0.22
N VAL A 110 -24.45 -16.22 -0.11
CA VAL A 110 -23.70 -15.06 -0.61
C VAL A 110 -23.08 -15.40 -1.96
N LEU A 111 -23.60 -14.77 -3.01
CA LEU A 111 -23.09 -14.83 -4.38
C LEU A 111 -23.08 -13.42 -4.97
N TRP A 112 -21.97 -13.04 -5.59
CA TRP A 112 -21.87 -11.75 -6.28
C TRP A 112 -22.08 -11.94 -7.77
N LYS A 113 -22.91 -11.08 -8.37
CA LYS A 113 -23.14 -11.05 -9.81
C LYS A 113 -22.71 -9.69 -10.37
N PHE A 114 -21.86 -9.70 -11.39
CA PHE A 114 -21.40 -8.52 -12.10
C PHE A 114 -21.95 -8.53 -13.52
N LYS A 115 -22.27 -7.34 -14.05
CA LYS A 115 -22.88 -7.20 -15.37
C LYS A 115 -21.95 -7.58 -16.53
N SER A 116 -20.64 -7.58 -16.30
CA SER A 116 -19.61 -7.85 -17.29
C SER A 116 -18.26 -8.08 -16.61
N ILE A 117 -17.27 -8.57 -17.36
CA ILE A 117 -15.89 -8.71 -16.87
C ILE A 117 -15.30 -7.36 -16.42
N PRO A 118 -15.45 -6.24 -17.15
CA PRO A 118 -15.01 -4.93 -16.65
C PRO A 118 -15.66 -4.52 -15.32
N ALA A 119 -16.94 -4.80 -15.12
CA ALA A 119 -17.62 -4.54 -13.85
C ALA A 119 -17.07 -5.42 -12.71
N TYR A 120 -16.76 -6.69 -13.00
CA TYR A 120 -16.09 -7.60 -12.07
C TYR A 120 -14.71 -7.08 -11.66
N LEU A 121 -13.84 -6.73 -12.62
CA LEU A 121 -12.49 -6.20 -12.36
C LEU A 121 -12.52 -4.92 -11.53
N ASN A 122 -13.49 -4.04 -11.79
CA ASN A 122 -13.67 -2.85 -10.96
C ASN A 122 -14.17 -3.21 -9.55
N GLY A 123 -15.05 -4.21 -9.44
CA GLY A 123 -15.50 -4.77 -8.17
C GLY A 123 -14.35 -5.29 -7.31
N LEU A 124 -13.40 -6.04 -7.88
CA LEU A 124 -12.23 -6.60 -7.17
C LEU A 124 -11.46 -5.56 -6.35
N LYS A 125 -11.39 -4.30 -6.79
CA LYS A 125 -10.74 -3.20 -6.06
C LYS A 125 -11.33 -2.93 -4.68
N HIS A 126 -12.57 -3.36 -4.44
CA HIS A 126 -13.30 -3.18 -3.19
C HIS A 126 -13.32 -4.43 -2.32
N TYR A 127 -12.81 -5.57 -2.81
CA TYR A 127 -12.76 -6.81 -2.07
C TYR A 127 -11.33 -7.06 -1.56
N GLY A 128 -11.17 -7.33 -0.27
CA GLY A 128 -9.87 -7.57 0.36
C GLY A 128 -9.33 -8.99 0.14
N GLN A 129 -9.60 -9.60 -1.01
CA GLN A 129 -9.09 -10.93 -1.33
C GLN A 129 -7.62 -10.86 -1.69
N GLU A 130 -6.92 -11.96 -1.41
CA GLU A 130 -5.51 -12.04 -1.75
C GLU A 130 -5.32 -12.60 -3.16
N TYR A 131 -6.06 -13.65 -3.53
CA TYR A 131 -5.99 -14.26 -4.85
C TYR A 131 -7.37 -14.29 -5.49
N ASP A 132 -7.43 -13.94 -6.76
CA ASP A 132 -8.66 -13.97 -7.53
C ASP A 132 -8.48 -14.94 -8.71
N TYR A 133 -9.34 -15.95 -8.76
CA TYR A 133 -9.33 -16.97 -9.80
C TYR A 133 -10.55 -16.80 -10.69
N PHE A 134 -10.37 -16.97 -12.00
CA PHE A 134 -11.43 -16.80 -12.99
C PHE A 134 -11.49 -18.03 -13.90
N LEU A 135 -12.66 -18.63 -14.02
CA LEU A 135 -12.92 -19.70 -14.98
C LEU A 135 -13.36 -19.08 -16.30
N GLY A 136 -12.46 -19.17 -17.28
CA GLY A 136 -12.70 -18.77 -18.66
C GLY A 136 -12.64 -19.97 -19.60
N ARG A 137 -12.38 -19.66 -20.87
CA ARG A 137 -12.19 -20.63 -21.96
C ARG A 137 -10.81 -20.46 -22.59
N ASP A 138 -10.15 -21.57 -22.90
CA ASP A 138 -8.91 -21.54 -23.67
C ASP A 138 -9.17 -21.26 -25.18
N LYS A 139 -8.12 -21.42 -26.00
CA LYS A 139 -8.22 -21.25 -27.45
C LYS A 139 -9.16 -22.25 -28.12
N ASP A 140 -9.30 -23.44 -27.53
CA ASP A 140 -10.05 -24.60 -28.02
C ASP A 140 -11.43 -24.70 -27.33
N LEU A 141 -11.84 -23.66 -26.59
CA LEU A 141 -13.10 -23.52 -25.84
C LEU A 141 -13.23 -24.44 -24.61
N ASN A 142 -12.14 -25.06 -24.17
CA ASN A 142 -12.10 -25.88 -22.96
C ASN A 142 -12.10 -25.00 -21.70
N PRO A 143 -12.62 -25.51 -20.57
CA PRO A 143 -12.53 -24.82 -19.27
C PRO A 143 -11.08 -24.54 -18.90
N GLN A 144 -10.78 -23.29 -18.55
CA GLN A 144 -9.43 -22.87 -18.17
C GLN A 144 -9.50 -21.92 -16.97
N TRP A 145 -8.79 -22.28 -15.90
CA TRP A 145 -8.61 -21.39 -14.75
C TRP A 145 -7.52 -20.37 -15.02
N TYR A 146 -7.79 -19.13 -14.65
CA TYR A 146 -6.86 -18.02 -14.73
C TYR A 146 -6.64 -17.44 -13.33
N LEU A 147 -5.41 -17.05 -13.04
CA LEU A 147 -5.13 -16.13 -11.94
C LEU A 147 -5.31 -14.71 -12.47
N VAL A 148 -6.16 -13.92 -11.81
CA VAL A 148 -6.42 -12.53 -12.18
C VAL A 148 -5.38 -11.65 -11.50
N LEU A 149 -4.55 -11.00 -12.31
CA LEU A 149 -3.53 -10.05 -11.86
C LEU A 149 -3.82 -8.67 -12.45
N GLU A 150 -3.15 -7.63 -11.94
CA GLU A 150 -3.24 -6.28 -12.54
C GLU A 150 -2.76 -6.25 -13.99
N THR A 151 -1.94 -7.21 -14.40
CA THR A 151 -1.39 -7.37 -15.76
C THR A 151 -2.25 -8.24 -16.67
N GLY A 152 -3.42 -8.67 -16.19
CA GLY A 152 -4.38 -9.50 -16.94
C GLY A 152 -4.60 -10.88 -16.34
N PHE A 153 -5.31 -11.71 -17.10
CA PHE A 153 -5.67 -13.08 -16.77
C PHE A 153 -4.53 -14.02 -17.18
N LYS A 154 -3.89 -14.67 -16.20
CA LYS A 154 -2.76 -15.59 -16.42
C LYS A 154 -3.23 -17.03 -16.32
N ALA A 155 -3.15 -17.78 -17.42
CA ALA A 155 -3.70 -19.14 -17.47
C ALA A 155 -2.91 -20.06 -16.53
N LEU A 156 -3.61 -20.76 -15.63
CA LEU A 156 -3.01 -21.73 -14.72
C LEU A 156 -2.98 -23.12 -15.36
N TYR A 157 -1.85 -23.79 -15.32
CA TYR A 157 -1.75 -25.18 -15.75
C TYR A 157 -0.80 -25.96 -14.84
N CYS A 158 -0.85 -27.28 -14.89
CA CYS A 158 0.09 -28.12 -14.17
C CYS A 158 0.71 -29.11 -15.16
N ASP A 159 1.98 -28.87 -15.48
CA ASP A 159 2.79 -29.78 -16.29
C ASP A 159 4.06 -30.09 -15.51
N GLU A 160 4.08 -31.28 -14.94
CA GLU A 160 5.21 -31.76 -14.17
C GLU A 160 6.44 -32.00 -15.07
N GLU A 161 6.28 -32.51 -16.28
CA GLU A 161 7.40 -32.91 -17.15
C GLU A 161 8.18 -31.70 -17.68
N VAL A 162 7.48 -30.60 -17.94
CA VAL A 162 8.07 -29.36 -18.48
C VAL A 162 8.47 -28.38 -17.35
N SER A 163 8.33 -28.80 -16.09
CA SER A 163 8.50 -27.89 -14.98
C SER A 163 9.94 -27.40 -14.81
N ASN A 164 10.10 -26.08 -14.71
CA ASN A 164 11.34 -25.39 -14.43
C ASN A 164 11.05 -24.25 -13.47
N VAL A 165 11.64 -24.29 -12.27
CA VAL A 165 11.46 -23.24 -11.25
C VAL A 165 11.83 -21.84 -11.79
N MET A 166 12.67 -21.74 -12.83
CA MET A 166 12.95 -20.45 -13.47
C MET A 166 11.76 -19.85 -14.22
N ASN A 167 10.80 -20.66 -14.69
CA ASN A 167 9.64 -20.22 -15.47
C ASN A 167 8.53 -19.62 -14.59
N CYS A 168 8.31 -20.12 -13.35
CA CYS A 168 7.38 -19.46 -12.41
C CYS A 168 7.86 -18.10 -11.88
N LEU A 169 9.08 -17.72 -12.26
CA LEU A 169 9.75 -16.49 -11.86
C LEU A 169 9.93 -15.51 -13.00
N GLU A 170 9.47 -15.86 -14.20
CA GLU A 170 9.20 -14.87 -15.22
C GLU A 170 8.27 -13.82 -14.61
N VAL A 171 8.61 -12.55 -14.80
CA VAL A 171 8.00 -11.45 -14.02
C VAL A 171 6.54 -11.18 -14.47
N ASN A 172 6.09 -11.81 -15.55
CA ASN A 172 4.73 -11.70 -16.09
C ASN A 172 4.43 -12.79 -17.13
N PRO A 173 4.43 -14.09 -16.78
CA PRO A 173 4.24 -15.13 -17.77
C PRO A 173 2.77 -15.12 -18.22
N GLU A 174 2.52 -15.33 -19.51
CA GLU A 174 1.16 -15.47 -20.05
C GLU A 174 0.43 -16.70 -19.47
N ARG A 175 1.21 -17.70 -19.05
CA ARG A 175 0.72 -18.92 -18.41
C ARG A 175 1.59 -19.28 -17.21
N ILE A 176 0.98 -19.67 -16.10
CA ILE A 176 1.68 -20.07 -14.87
C ILE A 176 1.58 -21.59 -14.74
N ASN A 177 2.72 -22.26 -14.79
CA ASN A 177 2.80 -23.68 -14.44
C ASN A 177 2.86 -23.82 -12.92
N ILE A 178 1.83 -24.38 -12.31
CA ILE A 178 1.78 -24.60 -10.87
C ILE A 178 2.87 -25.60 -10.45
N ALA A 179 3.25 -26.56 -11.31
CA ALA A 179 4.31 -27.52 -11.01
C ALA A 179 5.68 -26.87 -10.76
N ASP A 180 5.95 -25.71 -11.37
CA ASP A 180 7.18 -24.94 -11.14
C ASP A 180 7.28 -24.42 -9.71
N ILE A 181 6.16 -24.33 -9.01
CA ILE A 181 6.10 -23.99 -7.60
C ILE A 181 6.42 -25.22 -6.72
N PHE A 182 6.35 -26.45 -7.26
CA PHE A 182 6.52 -27.69 -6.51
C PHE A 182 7.83 -28.47 -6.82
N LYS A 183 8.44 -28.31 -8.01
CA LYS A 183 9.46 -29.23 -8.58
C LYS A 183 10.96 -28.98 -8.33
N SER A 184 11.41 -28.16 -7.37
CA SER A 184 12.82 -28.34 -6.98
C SER A 184 12.97 -29.67 -6.26
N GLU A 185 13.95 -30.47 -6.65
CA GLU A 185 14.34 -31.78 -6.10
C GLU A 185 14.72 -31.80 -4.61
N ASP A 186 14.41 -30.75 -3.86
CA ASP A 186 14.65 -30.64 -2.44
C ASP A 186 13.30 -30.64 -1.72
N LYS A 187 13.11 -31.56 -0.75
CA LYS A 187 11.94 -31.63 0.15
C LYS A 187 11.72 -30.35 0.97
N SER A 188 12.53 -29.32 0.72
CA SER A 188 12.45 -27.97 1.26
C SER A 188 11.29 -27.11 0.76
N TYR A 189 10.47 -27.54 -0.20
CA TYR A 189 9.17 -26.86 -0.43
C TYR A 189 8.17 -27.11 0.70
N CYS A 190 8.37 -28.17 1.49
CA CYS A 190 7.70 -28.35 2.77
C CYS A 190 8.34 -27.50 3.89
N ASP A 191 9.45 -26.80 3.60
CA ASP A 191 10.09 -25.82 4.48
C ASP A 191 9.86 -24.41 3.90
N PRO A 192 8.77 -23.73 4.33
CA PRO A 192 8.40 -22.40 3.85
C PRO A 192 9.57 -21.39 3.86
N LYS A 193 10.55 -21.56 4.75
CA LYS A 193 11.71 -20.67 4.87
C LYS A 193 12.59 -20.70 3.62
N LYS A 194 12.96 -21.90 3.14
CA LYS A 194 13.85 -22.07 1.98
C LYS A 194 13.19 -21.64 0.67
N PHE A 195 11.89 -21.88 0.53
CA PHE A 195 11.11 -21.40 -0.61
C PHE A 195 11.06 -19.86 -0.66
N ASN A 196 10.72 -19.24 0.47
CA ASN A 196 10.69 -17.78 0.60
C ASN A 196 12.06 -17.16 0.32
N ASP A 197 13.15 -17.77 0.80
CA ASP A 197 14.51 -17.30 0.53
C ASP A 197 14.86 -17.33 -0.97
N ARG A 198 14.39 -18.34 -1.71
CA ARG A 198 14.60 -18.41 -3.17
C ARG A 198 13.76 -17.33 -3.88
N LEU A 199 12.46 -17.27 -3.63
CA LEU A 199 11.58 -16.26 -4.21
C LEU A 199 12.15 -14.85 -4.02
N ARG A 200 12.60 -14.57 -2.80
CA ARG A 200 13.27 -13.33 -2.44
C ARG A 200 14.52 -13.03 -3.27
N LYS A 201 15.45 -13.99 -3.41
CA LYS A 201 16.65 -13.82 -4.24
C LYS A 201 16.31 -13.45 -5.68
N ILE A 202 15.26 -14.05 -6.23
CA ILE A 202 14.83 -13.76 -7.59
C ILE A 202 14.15 -12.40 -7.70
N LYS A 203 13.29 -12.02 -6.73
CA LYS A 203 12.76 -10.64 -6.65
C LYS A 203 13.89 -9.63 -6.67
N VAL A 204 14.90 -9.80 -5.82
CA VAL A 204 16.07 -8.92 -5.76
C VAL A 204 16.76 -8.82 -7.12
N LYS A 205 17.05 -9.95 -7.76
CA LYS A 205 17.68 -9.99 -9.08
C LYS A 205 16.88 -9.21 -10.12
N ASN A 206 15.56 -9.39 -10.16
CA ASN A 206 14.68 -8.78 -11.14
C ASN A 206 14.49 -7.26 -10.88
N ILE A 207 14.40 -6.86 -9.61
CA ILE A 207 14.36 -5.44 -9.22
C ILE A 207 15.66 -4.74 -9.67
N ILE A 208 16.81 -5.32 -9.35
CA ILE A 208 18.12 -4.77 -9.75
C ILE A 208 18.23 -4.68 -11.27
N ALA A 209 17.90 -5.74 -11.98
CA ALA A 209 17.97 -5.76 -13.44
C ALA A 209 17.08 -4.68 -14.07
N PHE A 210 15.85 -4.51 -13.58
CA PHE A 210 14.96 -3.45 -14.03
C PHE A 210 15.54 -2.06 -13.76
N LEU A 211 15.99 -1.79 -12.53
CA LEU A 211 16.56 -0.50 -12.15
C LEU A 211 17.82 -0.16 -12.96
N ASP A 212 18.69 -1.14 -13.20
CA ASP A 212 19.90 -0.98 -14.00
C ASP A 212 19.58 -0.64 -15.46
N GLN A 213 18.61 -1.33 -16.07
CA GLN A 213 18.15 -1.02 -17.43
C GLN A 213 17.47 0.35 -17.50
N PHE A 214 16.64 0.66 -16.50
CA PHE A 214 15.89 1.91 -16.44
C PHE A 214 16.83 3.12 -16.33
N GLN A 215 17.80 3.09 -15.41
CA GLN A 215 18.76 4.20 -15.26
C GLN A 215 19.60 4.40 -16.53
N GLN A 216 19.97 3.33 -17.23
CA GLN A 216 20.75 3.40 -18.47
C GLN A 216 19.92 4.00 -19.61
N ALA A 217 18.68 3.54 -19.78
CA ALA A 217 17.78 4.01 -20.84
C ALA A 217 17.51 5.51 -20.78
N TYR A 218 17.47 6.07 -19.56
CA TYR A 218 17.15 7.48 -19.31
C TYR A 218 18.36 8.32 -18.87
N ASN A 219 19.57 7.75 -18.90
CA ASN A 219 20.81 8.41 -18.46
C ASN A 219 20.71 9.03 -17.05
N LEU A 220 20.12 8.29 -16.11
CA LEU A 220 19.88 8.72 -14.72
C LEU A 220 20.98 8.26 -13.76
N GLY A 221 22.07 7.68 -14.27
CA GLY A 221 23.09 7.04 -13.44
C GLY A 221 23.94 8.05 -12.67
N THR A 222 24.26 7.70 -11.42
CA THR A 222 25.16 8.46 -10.54
C THR A 222 26.37 7.60 -10.15
N PRO A 223 27.62 8.07 -10.24
CA PRO A 223 28.77 7.32 -9.76
C PRO A 223 28.77 7.25 -8.22
N LEU A 224 28.75 6.05 -7.65
CA LEU A 224 29.02 5.85 -6.22
C LEU A 224 30.53 5.94 -5.95
N ILE A 225 30.94 6.70 -4.92
CA ILE A 225 32.35 6.93 -4.56
C ILE A 225 32.87 5.91 -3.52
N ASP A 226 32.04 5.04 -2.93
CA ASP A 226 32.44 4.23 -1.76
C ASP A 226 32.58 2.70 -1.94
N GLN A 227 33.64 2.21 -1.25
CA GLN A 227 34.12 0.87 -0.85
C GLN A 227 34.18 -0.29 -1.86
N PHE A 228 33.47 -0.25 -3.00
CA PHE A 228 33.44 -1.36 -3.98
C PHE A 228 34.13 -1.04 -5.32
N GLY A 229 34.90 0.05 -5.37
CA GLY A 229 35.65 0.48 -6.55
C GLY A 229 34.91 1.51 -7.42
N PRO A 230 35.64 2.30 -8.21
CA PRO A 230 35.08 3.37 -9.04
C PRO A 230 34.24 2.77 -10.18
N ASN A 231 33.04 3.34 -10.44
CA ASN A 231 32.16 3.09 -11.60
C ASN A 231 31.07 2.01 -11.49
N GLN A 232 30.44 1.80 -10.32
CA GLN A 232 29.21 1.00 -10.27
C GLN A 232 27.95 1.88 -10.31
N TYR A 233 27.47 2.17 -11.52
CA TYR A 233 26.13 2.68 -11.81
C TYR A 233 25.09 1.56 -11.63
N LYS A 234 24.95 1.00 -10.41
CA LYS A 234 24.12 -0.19 -10.20
C LYS A 234 23.30 -0.13 -8.92
N ALA A 235 22.08 -0.67 -8.99
CA ALA A 235 21.31 -0.96 -7.80
C ALA A 235 22.05 -1.98 -6.93
N ARG A 236 22.08 -1.75 -5.62
CA ARG A 236 22.76 -2.58 -4.62
C ARG A 236 21.74 -3.24 -3.71
N PHE A 237 22.01 -4.47 -3.30
CA PHE A 237 21.18 -5.19 -2.34
C PHE A 237 21.83 -5.21 -0.95
N THR A 238 21.08 -4.80 0.07
CA THR A 238 21.46 -4.89 1.49
C THR A 238 20.49 -5.81 2.21
N SER A 239 21.01 -6.68 3.07
CA SER A 239 20.19 -7.66 3.79
C SER A 239 20.53 -7.71 5.28
N THR A 240 19.51 -7.97 6.10
CA THR A 240 19.69 -8.29 7.52
C THR A 240 19.62 -9.79 7.79
N ALA A 241 20.21 -10.24 8.90
CA ALA A 241 20.25 -11.66 9.29
C ALA A 241 18.86 -12.31 9.41
N ASN A 242 17.83 -11.52 9.73
CA ASN A 242 16.44 -11.98 9.87
C ASN A 242 15.53 -11.50 8.72
N HIS A 243 16.09 -10.90 7.66
CA HIS A 243 15.40 -10.49 6.44
C HIS A 243 14.31 -9.41 6.57
N TYR A 244 13.99 -8.95 7.79
CA TYR A 244 13.01 -7.89 8.05
C TYR A 244 13.30 -6.54 7.39
N ASP A 245 14.54 -6.30 6.97
CA ASP A 245 14.97 -5.00 6.42
C ASP A 245 15.81 -5.20 5.16
N ASP A 246 15.39 -6.14 4.33
CA ASP A 246 16.02 -6.35 3.04
C ASP A 246 15.66 -5.25 2.07
N ARG A 247 16.68 -4.60 1.52
CA ARG A 247 16.50 -3.43 0.67
C ARG A 247 17.32 -3.51 -0.60
N VAL A 248 16.72 -3.00 -1.68
CA VAL A 248 17.44 -2.60 -2.88
C VAL A 248 17.61 -1.08 -2.83
N GLN A 249 18.85 -0.63 -2.95
CA GLN A 249 19.22 0.77 -2.93
C GLN A 249 19.73 1.20 -4.31
N ILE A 250 19.37 2.40 -4.74
CA ILE A 250 19.86 3.00 -5.98
C ILE A 250 19.92 4.51 -5.81
N THR A 251 20.92 5.16 -6.42
CA THR A 251 20.95 6.62 -6.54
C THR A 251 20.67 6.98 -7.99
N LEU A 252 19.63 7.78 -8.22
CA LEU A 252 19.29 8.32 -9.52
C LEU A 252 19.56 9.82 -9.55
N LYS A 253 20.11 10.29 -10.64
CA LYS A 253 20.37 11.69 -10.92
C LYS A 253 19.17 12.33 -11.59
N ASP A 254 18.80 13.54 -11.18
CA ASP A 254 17.84 14.35 -11.90
C ASP A 254 18.53 15.09 -13.07
N PRO A 255 18.09 14.87 -14.32
CA PRO A 255 18.68 15.53 -15.49
C PRO A 255 18.54 17.06 -15.48
N ASP A 256 17.47 17.61 -14.92
CA ASP A 256 17.20 19.05 -14.94
C ASP A 256 18.00 19.79 -13.86
N THR A 257 18.01 19.23 -12.65
CA THR A 257 18.63 19.89 -11.48
C THR A 257 20.06 19.44 -11.21
N ASN A 258 20.51 18.34 -11.86
CA ASN A 258 21.79 17.69 -11.61
C ASN A 258 21.94 17.21 -10.15
N GLU A 259 20.83 17.07 -9.41
CA GLU A 259 20.80 16.57 -8.04
C GLU A 259 20.74 15.04 -8.00
N ASP A 260 21.41 14.48 -7.01
CA ASP A 260 21.43 13.04 -6.78
C ASP A 260 20.36 12.64 -5.75
N ARG A 261 19.61 11.58 -6.04
CA ARG A 261 18.53 11.07 -5.18
C ARG A 261 18.72 9.60 -4.86
N GLY A 262 18.95 9.31 -3.57
CA GLY A 262 19.02 7.96 -3.05
C GLY A 262 17.63 7.39 -2.76
N PHE A 263 17.38 6.18 -3.26
CA PHE A 263 16.16 5.41 -3.05
C PHE A 263 16.48 4.13 -2.29
N SER A 264 15.56 3.68 -1.44
CA SER A 264 15.72 2.50 -0.59
C SER A 264 14.44 1.67 -0.56
N LEU A 265 14.31 0.76 -1.52
CA LEU A 265 13.14 -0.08 -1.71
C LEU A 265 13.21 -1.33 -0.83
N MET A 266 12.19 -1.54 0.02
CA MET A 266 12.05 -2.78 0.79
C MET A 266 11.59 -3.93 -0.12
N VAL A 267 12.34 -5.04 -0.16
CA VAL A 267 12.07 -6.17 -1.06
C VAL A 267 10.72 -6.82 -0.77
N ASP A 268 10.36 -6.92 0.51
CA ASP A 268 9.10 -7.53 0.93
C ASP A 268 7.87 -6.65 0.64
N ALA A 269 8.07 -5.35 0.36
CA ALA A 269 7.00 -4.50 -0.14
C ALA A 269 6.60 -4.85 -1.59
N ILE A 270 7.47 -5.54 -2.33
CA ILE A 270 7.22 -5.97 -3.71
C ILE A 270 6.52 -7.34 -3.68
N LYS A 271 5.24 -7.32 -4.05
CA LYS A 271 4.37 -8.50 -4.16
C LYS A 271 4.68 -9.26 -5.43
N THR A 272 4.67 -10.59 -5.38
CA THR A 272 4.85 -11.44 -6.57
C THR A 272 3.65 -11.44 -7.52
N ARG A 273 2.50 -10.89 -7.08
CA ARG A 273 1.24 -10.83 -7.85
C ARG A 273 1.19 -9.67 -8.86
N GLU A 274 2.12 -8.72 -8.78
CA GLU A 274 2.13 -7.54 -9.65
C GLU A 274 3.46 -7.48 -10.40
N ALA A 275 3.47 -6.91 -11.60
CA ALA A 275 4.71 -6.73 -12.36
C ALA A 275 5.71 -5.88 -11.56
N ILE A 276 6.93 -6.40 -11.38
CA ILE A 276 8.00 -5.71 -10.65
C ILE A 276 8.24 -4.29 -11.18
N PRO A 277 8.34 -4.02 -12.50
CA PRO A 277 8.52 -2.67 -13.02
C PRO A 277 7.45 -1.68 -12.52
N ARG A 278 6.17 -2.09 -12.50
CA ARG A 278 5.06 -1.25 -12.05
C ARG A 278 5.18 -0.89 -10.58
N GLN A 279 5.46 -1.88 -9.74
CA GLN A 279 5.62 -1.67 -8.30
C GLN A 279 6.84 -0.83 -7.96
N VAL A 280 7.98 -1.07 -8.64
CA VAL A 280 9.20 -0.29 -8.44
C VAL A 280 8.97 1.17 -8.84
N LEU A 281 8.39 1.43 -10.02
CA LEU A 281 8.09 2.80 -10.47
C LEU A 281 7.10 3.50 -9.52
N ARG A 282 6.05 2.81 -9.08
CA ARG A 282 5.10 3.33 -8.09
C ARG A 282 5.80 3.69 -6.79
N TRP A 283 6.71 2.84 -6.31
CA TRP A 283 7.45 3.09 -5.09
C TRP A 283 8.36 4.32 -5.21
N LEU A 284 9.08 4.45 -6.32
CA LEU A 284 9.89 5.63 -6.62
C LEU A 284 9.05 6.90 -6.67
N LEU A 285 7.84 6.85 -7.26
CA LEU A 285 6.91 7.98 -7.29
C LEU A 285 6.44 8.38 -5.88
N VAL A 286 6.08 7.41 -5.04
CA VAL A 286 5.66 7.69 -3.65
C VAL A 286 6.78 8.36 -2.86
N ASP A 287 8.02 7.89 -3.05
CA ASP A 287 9.18 8.49 -2.38
C ASP A 287 9.45 9.92 -2.89
N LEU A 288 9.42 10.14 -4.21
CA LEU A 288 9.55 11.47 -4.81
C LEU A 288 8.41 12.41 -4.42
N ASP A 289 7.16 11.94 -4.40
CA ASP A 289 6.02 12.74 -3.94
C ASP A 289 6.23 13.18 -2.49
N ARG A 290 6.69 12.28 -1.61
CA ARG A 290 7.02 12.64 -0.22
C ARG A 290 8.15 13.66 -0.17
N TYR A 291 9.20 13.46 -0.98
CA TYR A 291 10.34 14.36 -1.08
C TYR A 291 9.90 15.79 -1.47
N PHE A 292 9.20 15.92 -2.58
CA PHE A 292 8.72 17.21 -3.10
C PHE A 292 7.70 17.87 -2.18
N ASN A 293 6.78 17.10 -1.61
CA ASN A 293 5.81 17.61 -0.63
C ASN A 293 6.49 18.13 0.66
N ALA A 294 7.69 17.64 1.00
CA ALA A 294 8.46 18.11 2.15
C ALA A 294 9.22 19.42 1.86
N GLN A 295 9.48 19.74 0.58
CA GLN A 295 10.12 20.99 0.17
C GLN A 295 9.13 22.15 0.05
N ALA A 296 7.89 21.86 -0.37
CA ALA A 296 6.87 22.90 -0.55
C ALA A 296 6.55 23.61 0.78
N PRO A 297 6.42 24.96 0.78
CA PRO A 297 5.92 25.70 1.93
C PRO A 297 4.59 25.15 2.42
N LYS A 298 4.40 25.10 3.74
CA LYS A 298 3.12 24.69 4.34
C LYS A 298 2.09 25.82 4.44
N TYR A 299 2.52 27.05 4.15
CA TYR A 299 1.67 28.22 4.00
C TYR A 299 1.41 28.51 2.52
N LYS A 300 0.39 29.32 2.24
CA LYS A 300 0.08 29.84 0.91
C LYS A 300 0.52 31.30 0.74
N LEU A 301 0.66 31.76 -0.50
CA LEU A 301 1.10 33.13 -0.79
C LEU A 301 0.15 34.18 -0.19
N GLU A 302 -1.17 33.92 -0.22
CA GLU A 302 -2.19 34.78 0.39
C GLU A 302 -2.13 34.85 1.93
N GLU A 303 -1.45 33.90 2.58
CA GLU A 303 -1.26 33.87 4.04
C GLU A 303 -0.03 34.70 4.49
N VAL A 304 0.86 35.06 3.56
CA VAL A 304 2.11 35.78 3.87
C VAL A 304 1.89 37.09 4.63
N PRO A 305 0.92 37.97 4.27
CA PRO A 305 0.66 39.19 5.04
C PRO A 305 0.24 38.89 6.49
N LYS A 306 -0.55 37.84 6.72
CA LYS A 306 -0.97 37.41 8.07
C LYS A 306 0.20 36.87 8.87
N LEU A 307 1.08 36.09 8.24
CA LEU A 307 2.29 35.54 8.84
C LEU A 307 3.32 36.63 9.21
N GLN A 308 3.49 37.64 8.36
CA GLN A 308 4.31 38.82 8.66
C GLN A 308 3.80 39.58 9.88
N LYS A 309 2.49 39.79 9.98
CA LYS A 309 1.85 40.41 11.16
C LYS A 309 2.07 39.56 12.42
N LEU A 310 1.88 38.24 12.33
CA LEU A 310 2.10 37.34 13.47
C LEU A 310 3.56 37.36 13.95
N LEU A 311 4.53 37.47 13.04
CA LEU A 311 5.94 37.64 13.39
C LEU A 311 6.20 38.99 14.09
N ALA A 312 5.60 40.08 13.62
CA ALA A 312 5.71 41.38 14.28
C ALA A 312 5.11 41.37 15.70
N ILE A 313 3.97 40.67 15.90
CA ILE A 313 3.38 40.45 17.22
C ILE A 313 4.33 39.67 18.13
N LYS A 314 4.99 38.62 17.61
CA LYS A 314 6.02 37.89 18.37
C LYS A 314 7.14 38.82 18.85
N GLU A 315 7.65 39.68 17.98
CA GLU A 315 8.71 40.64 18.33
C GLU A 315 8.24 41.68 19.36
N GLN A 316 6.98 42.15 19.24
CA GLN A 316 6.38 43.06 20.21
C GLN A 316 6.23 42.41 21.59
N ILE A 317 5.73 41.17 21.64
CA ILE A 317 5.56 40.41 22.89
C ILE A 317 6.91 40.08 23.53
N ALA A 318 7.94 39.80 22.74
CA ALA A 318 9.30 39.58 23.26
C ALA A 318 9.82 40.80 24.06
N ASN A 319 9.39 42.02 23.73
CA ASN A 319 9.73 43.25 24.47
C ASN A 319 9.02 43.37 25.83
N PHE A 320 8.08 42.49 26.16
CA PHE A 320 7.41 42.53 27.45
C PHE A 320 8.31 42.12 28.61
N TYR A 321 9.35 41.31 28.34
CA TYR A 321 10.43 41.00 29.26
C TYR A 321 11.36 42.21 29.44
N ARG A 322 11.52 42.66 30.68
CA ARG A 322 12.31 43.85 31.03
C ARG A 322 13.73 43.47 31.47
N THR A 323 14.63 43.22 30.52
CA THR A 323 16.06 43.04 30.80
C THR A 323 16.91 43.78 29.75
N LYS A 324 18.11 44.28 30.13
CA LYS A 324 19.07 44.94 29.22
C LYS A 324 19.47 44.06 28.02
N VAL A 325 19.26 42.75 28.15
CA VAL A 325 19.35 41.74 27.11
C VAL A 325 17.93 41.17 26.99
N LYS A 326 17.14 41.54 25.97
CA LYS A 326 15.78 41.00 25.78
C LYS A 326 15.86 39.47 25.79
N TYR A 327 15.35 38.80 26.82
CA TYR A 327 15.42 37.34 26.92
C TYR A 327 14.05 36.78 27.32
N ASP A 328 13.26 36.43 26.30
CA ASP A 328 12.08 35.57 26.40
C ASP A 328 12.56 34.13 26.16
N PRO A 329 12.85 33.32 27.20
CA PRO A 329 13.35 31.96 27.02
C PRO A 329 12.35 31.18 26.16
N ASP A 330 12.82 30.69 25.02
CA ASP A 330 12.05 29.83 24.11
C ASP A 330 10.72 30.44 23.61
N SER A 331 10.64 31.78 23.52
CA SER A 331 9.42 32.51 23.10
C SER A 331 8.19 32.17 23.96
N ILE A 332 8.36 32.02 25.28
CA ILE A 332 7.31 31.49 26.16
C ILE A 332 6.13 32.45 26.35
N ALA A 333 6.36 33.77 26.34
CA ALA A 333 5.26 34.73 26.36
C ALA A 333 4.47 34.73 25.04
N PHE A 334 5.15 34.50 23.92
CA PHE A 334 4.48 34.33 22.63
C PHE A 334 3.65 33.04 22.62
N LYS A 335 4.18 31.91 23.12
CA LYS A 335 3.41 30.67 23.27
C LYS A 335 2.16 30.85 24.15
N TYR A 336 2.25 31.66 25.21
CA TYR A 336 1.09 32.01 26.04
C TYR A 336 0.05 32.84 25.27
N PHE A 337 0.49 33.78 24.43
CA PHE A 337 -0.42 34.49 23.52
C PHE A 337 -1.12 33.55 22.52
N LEU A 338 -0.39 32.60 21.91
CA LEU A 338 -0.99 31.61 21.01
C LEU A 338 -2.04 30.75 21.73
N TYR A 339 -1.77 30.34 22.97
CA TYR A 339 -2.74 29.66 23.82
C TYR A 339 -4.02 30.48 24.03
N LEU A 340 -3.91 31.80 24.26
CA LEU A 340 -5.09 32.67 24.38
C LEU A 340 -5.92 32.70 23.09
N CYS A 341 -5.27 32.76 21.92
CA CYS A 341 -5.97 32.68 20.63
C CYS A 341 -6.73 31.35 20.47
N CYS A 342 -6.05 30.22 20.66
CA CYS A 342 -6.66 28.88 20.58
C CYS A 342 -7.77 28.66 21.62
N LYS A 343 -7.64 29.27 22.80
CA LYS A 343 -8.67 29.22 23.84
C LYS A 343 -9.93 29.98 23.44
N GLU A 344 -9.78 31.13 22.79
CA GLU A 344 -10.90 31.94 22.29
C GLU A 344 -11.68 31.20 21.18
N THR A 345 -10.99 30.42 20.35
CA THR A 345 -11.61 29.62 19.27
C THR A 345 -12.22 28.30 19.75
N GLY A 346 -12.00 27.93 21.01
CA GLY A 346 -12.61 26.75 21.65
C GLY A 346 -11.77 25.46 21.61
N ASP A 347 -10.56 25.48 21.04
CA ASP A 347 -9.64 24.34 21.05
C ASP A 347 -8.22 24.75 21.43
N ALA A 348 -7.91 24.64 22.72
CA ALA A 348 -6.58 24.82 23.29
C ALA A 348 -5.97 23.49 23.78
N SER A 349 -6.45 22.34 23.29
CA SER A 349 -6.07 21.01 23.77
C SER A 349 -4.56 20.69 23.62
N GLY A 350 -3.89 21.36 22.67
CA GLY A 350 -2.45 21.26 22.46
C GLY A 350 -1.57 22.01 23.47
N TYR A 351 -2.17 22.72 24.44
CA TYR A 351 -1.46 23.51 25.44
C TYR A 351 -1.80 23.05 26.85
N ASP A 352 -0.80 23.04 27.72
CA ASP A 352 -0.98 22.87 29.17
C ASP A 352 -1.10 24.24 29.84
N PRO A 353 -2.27 24.63 30.39
CA PRO A 353 -2.42 25.91 31.10
C PRO A 353 -1.50 26.04 32.31
N GLU A 354 -1.17 24.94 32.99
CA GLU A 354 -0.36 24.95 34.20
C GLU A 354 1.11 25.22 33.90
N TYR A 355 1.59 24.74 32.75
CA TYR A 355 2.91 25.09 32.22
C TYR A 355 3.11 26.61 32.13
N PHE A 356 2.11 27.36 31.68
CA PHE A 356 2.22 28.83 31.59
C PHE A 356 2.19 29.52 32.96
N ASN A 357 1.52 28.95 33.96
CA ASN A 357 1.53 29.49 35.33
C ASN A 357 2.93 29.40 35.95
N ILE A 358 3.68 28.36 35.61
CA ILE A 358 5.04 28.13 36.11
C ILE A 358 6.06 28.96 35.32
N MET A 359 5.96 28.97 33.99
CA MET A 359 7.02 29.48 33.13
C MET A 359 6.90 30.96 32.77
N VAL A 360 5.69 31.53 32.73
CA VAL A 360 5.47 32.93 32.35
C VAL A 360 5.43 33.80 33.61
N LYS A 361 6.34 34.76 33.72
CA LYS A 361 6.39 35.66 34.89
C LYS A 361 5.07 36.43 35.07
N PRO A 362 4.56 36.62 36.30
CA PRO A 362 3.25 37.26 36.52
C PRO A 362 3.07 38.63 35.86
N TYR A 363 4.11 39.46 35.86
CA TYR A 363 4.06 40.79 35.22
C TYR A 363 4.02 40.70 33.69
N VAL A 364 4.62 39.66 33.09
CA VAL A 364 4.58 39.42 31.64
C VAL A 364 3.19 38.91 31.27
N LYS A 365 2.66 37.95 32.04
CA LYS A 365 1.30 37.43 31.86
C LYS A 365 0.26 38.55 31.83
N LYS A 366 0.32 39.47 32.82
CA LYS A 366 -0.55 40.67 32.86
C LYS A 366 -0.41 41.57 31.62
N ARG A 367 0.80 41.70 31.06
CA ARG A 367 1.04 42.49 29.84
C ARG A 367 0.50 41.77 28.60
N VAL A 368 0.70 40.47 28.48
CA VAL A 368 0.14 39.66 27.37
C VAL A 368 -1.39 39.63 27.43
N ASP A 369 -1.99 39.46 28.61
CA ASP A 369 -3.44 39.49 28.78
C ASP A 369 -4.02 40.87 28.40
N LYS A 370 -3.34 41.95 28.80
CA LYS A 370 -3.72 43.31 28.39
C LYS A 370 -3.59 43.46 26.87
N PHE A 371 -2.45 43.07 26.31
CA PHE A 371 -2.20 43.12 24.87
C PHE A 371 -3.30 42.37 24.10
N PHE A 372 -3.59 41.11 24.48
CA PHE A 372 -4.63 40.30 23.87
C PHE A 372 -6.02 40.99 23.89
N LYS A 373 -6.43 41.53 25.04
CA LYS A 373 -7.75 42.16 25.20
C LYS A 373 -7.88 43.53 24.55
N THR A 374 -6.84 44.36 24.65
CA THR A 374 -6.94 45.78 24.27
C THR A 374 -6.21 46.09 22.99
N GLU A 375 -5.02 45.57 22.76
CA GLU A 375 -4.20 45.94 21.59
C GLU A 375 -4.51 45.02 20.42
N PHE A 376 -4.53 43.71 20.63
CA PHE A 376 -4.93 42.70 19.64
C PHE A 376 -6.45 42.73 19.40
N GLY A 377 -7.26 42.89 20.45
CA GLY A 377 -8.72 42.96 20.35
C GLY A 377 -9.29 44.25 19.74
N THR A 378 -8.54 45.37 19.73
CA THR A 378 -8.98 46.62 19.07
C THR A 378 -8.24 46.92 17.75
N ALA A 379 -7.08 46.32 17.51
CA ALA A 379 -6.37 46.34 16.22
C ALA A 379 -6.88 45.25 15.27
N LEU A 380 -8.18 45.28 14.95
CA LEU A 380 -8.75 44.47 13.87
C LEU A 380 -8.29 45.00 12.50
N ASP A 381 -6.98 44.85 12.23
CA ASP A 381 -6.36 44.97 10.91
C ASP A 381 -6.31 43.56 10.26
N ASP A 382 -7.45 42.86 10.18
CA ASP A 382 -7.65 41.58 9.45
C ASP A 382 -7.00 40.29 10.01
N LEU A 383 -6.43 40.29 11.23
CA LEU A 383 -5.89 39.06 11.87
C LEU A 383 -6.67 38.70 13.14
N THR A 384 -7.48 37.65 13.08
CA THR A 384 -8.33 37.18 14.18
C THR A 384 -7.67 36.05 15.01
N PRO A 385 -8.15 35.75 16.23
CA PRO A 385 -7.75 34.54 16.96
C PRO A 385 -7.89 33.26 16.13
N GLU A 386 -8.95 33.18 15.32
CA GLU A 386 -9.22 32.08 14.39
C GLU A 386 -8.16 32.00 13.29
N ASP A 387 -7.77 33.12 12.69
CA ASP A 387 -6.66 33.15 11.73
C ASP A 387 -5.35 32.66 12.35
N VAL A 388 -5.05 33.09 13.58
CA VAL A 388 -3.85 32.64 14.31
C VAL A 388 -3.92 31.14 14.57
N ALA A 389 -5.06 30.61 15.01
CA ALA A 389 -5.24 29.18 15.24
C ALA A 389 -5.02 28.37 13.95
N ASN A 390 -5.60 28.81 12.83
CA ASN A 390 -5.43 28.15 11.52
C ASN A 390 -3.97 28.18 11.01
N LEU A 391 -3.21 29.24 11.29
CA LEU A 391 -1.78 29.33 10.95
C LEU A 391 -0.88 28.44 11.83
N LEU A 392 -1.40 27.96 12.96
CA LEU A 392 -0.75 27.02 13.87
C LEU A 392 -1.23 25.58 13.69
N GLU A 393 -2.40 25.36 13.09
CA GLU A 393 -3.01 24.05 12.97
C GLU A 393 -2.13 23.10 12.16
N LYS A 394 -1.99 21.88 12.67
CA LYS A 394 -1.26 20.79 12.03
C LYS A 394 -2.05 20.29 10.83
N ARG A 395 -1.72 20.78 9.62
CA ARG A 395 -2.04 20.03 8.39
C ARG A 395 -1.11 18.82 8.25
N GLY A 396 -1.24 17.86 9.16
CA GLY A 396 -0.54 16.57 9.14
C GLY A 396 -0.48 15.86 10.50
N THR A 397 -0.88 14.59 10.54
CA THR A 397 -0.73 13.70 11.70
C THR A 397 0.65 13.04 11.66
N GLY A 398 1.68 13.62 12.30
CA GLY A 398 3.01 13.01 12.38
C GLY A 398 4.05 13.84 13.13
N TYR A 399 5.21 13.23 13.44
CA TYR A 399 6.37 13.86 14.09
C TYR A 399 7.03 14.98 13.23
N ASP A 400 6.62 15.15 11.97
CA ASP A 400 7.16 16.12 11.00
C ASP A 400 6.20 17.28 10.65
N ALA A 401 5.07 17.43 11.35
CA ALA A 401 4.08 18.45 10.98
C ALA A 401 4.53 19.86 11.41
N LYS A 402 5.24 20.56 10.51
CA LYS A 402 5.50 22.01 10.60
C LYS A 402 4.22 22.77 10.21
N SER A 403 3.71 23.60 11.09
CA SER A 403 2.58 24.51 10.81
C SER A 403 2.91 25.53 9.71
N PRO A 404 1.91 26.20 9.09
CA PRO A 404 2.15 27.35 8.21
C PRO A 404 3.13 28.37 8.80
N TYR A 405 2.98 28.70 10.09
CA TYR A 405 3.88 29.60 10.81
C TYR A 405 5.32 29.09 10.95
N GLU A 406 5.52 27.83 11.33
CA GLU A 406 6.86 27.24 11.44
C GLU A 406 7.53 27.10 10.08
N SER A 407 6.76 26.78 9.04
CA SER A 407 7.25 26.75 7.67
C SER A 407 7.69 28.14 7.21
N TYR A 408 6.92 29.19 7.52
CA TYR A 408 7.27 30.58 7.22
C TYR A 408 8.57 31.00 7.92
N LEU A 409 8.70 30.73 9.22
CA LEU A 409 9.92 31.01 9.98
C LEU A 409 11.15 30.34 9.39
N ALA A 410 11.03 29.07 8.98
CA ALA A 410 12.13 28.32 8.37
C ALA A 410 12.60 28.95 7.05
N VAL A 411 11.68 29.47 6.23
CA VAL A 411 12.01 30.18 4.99
C VAL A 411 12.73 31.50 5.29
N THR A 412 12.21 32.29 6.25
CA THR A 412 12.84 33.56 6.62
C THR A 412 14.23 33.38 7.23
N MET A 413 14.44 32.34 8.04
CA MET A 413 15.75 32.03 8.65
C MET A 413 16.81 31.65 7.60
N ARG A 414 16.40 31.14 6.44
CA ARG A 414 17.30 30.82 5.32
C ARG A 414 17.64 32.05 4.45
N GLY A 415 17.10 33.23 4.78
CA GLY A 415 17.31 34.45 4.00
C GLY A 415 16.54 34.48 2.68
N VAL A 416 15.54 33.61 2.52
CA VAL A 416 14.71 33.53 1.31
C VAL A 416 13.49 34.44 1.46
N ASN A 417 13.10 35.15 0.39
CA ASN A 417 11.90 35.98 0.37
C ASN A 417 10.65 35.07 0.46
N PRO A 418 9.86 35.11 1.55
CA PRO A 418 8.70 34.23 1.71
C PRO A 418 7.54 34.57 0.77
N SER A 419 7.59 35.72 0.10
CA SER A 419 6.63 36.11 -0.93
C SER A 419 7.06 35.75 -2.34
N ASP A 420 8.22 35.08 -2.53
CA ASP A 420 8.70 34.69 -3.86
C ASP A 420 7.74 33.65 -4.49
N PRO A 421 7.09 33.97 -5.64
CA PRO A 421 6.21 33.03 -6.31
C PRO A 421 6.86 31.69 -6.67
N ASN A 422 8.19 31.67 -6.86
CA ASN A 422 8.93 30.45 -7.18
C ASN A 422 8.91 29.42 -6.04
N LEU A 423 8.65 29.83 -4.80
CA LEU A 423 8.49 28.91 -3.66
C LEU A 423 7.21 28.05 -3.76
N PHE A 424 6.23 28.50 -4.54
CA PHE A 424 4.91 27.86 -4.63
C PHE A 424 4.70 27.12 -5.97
N VAL A 425 5.71 27.15 -6.84
CA VAL A 425 5.73 26.31 -8.04
C VAL A 425 5.83 24.85 -7.59
N ASP A 426 5.06 23.95 -8.21
CA ASP A 426 5.15 22.52 -7.90
C ASP A 426 6.56 22.05 -8.27
N PRO A 427 7.40 21.63 -7.30
CA PRO A 427 8.78 21.24 -7.60
C PRO A 427 8.85 19.99 -8.48
N LYS A 428 7.75 19.24 -8.64
CA LYS A 428 7.63 18.13 -9.60
C LYS A 428 7.75 18.62 -11.04
N ASP A 429 7.27 19.82 -11.34
CA ASP A 429 7.34 20.40 -12.69
C ASP A 429 8.79 20.67 -13.11
N SER A 430 9.68 20.90 -12.14
CA SER A 430 11.11 21.16 -12.34
C SER A 430 11.98 19.91 -12.26
N SER A 431 11.39 18.71 -12.13
CA SER A 431 12.13 17.45 -12.00
C SER A 431 11.94 16.55 -13.22
N ALA A 432 12.97 16.44 -14.05
CA ALA A 432 12.97 15.48 -15.17
C ALA A 432 12.88 14.04 -14.64
N LEU A 433 13.51 13.74 -13.50
CA LEU A 433 13.42 12.44 -12.86
C LEU A 433 11.96 12.06 -12.55
N TYR A 434 11.20 12.97 -11.94
CA TYR A 434 9.77 12.77 -11.66
C TYR A 434 8.97 12.50 -12.94
N ARG A 435 9.11 13.37 -13.94
CA ARG A 435 8.35 13.27 -15.20
C ARG A 435 8.65 11.96 -15.94
N ILE A 436 9.91 11.53 -15.97
CA ILE A 436 10.33 10.26 -16.58
C ILE A 436 9.67 9.07 -15.87
N ILE A 437 9.80 8.98 -14.54
CA ILE A 437 9.22 7.88 -13.76
C ILE A 437 7.70 7.87 -13.88
N TYR A 438 7.06 9.04 -13.77
CA TYR A 438 5.60 9.19 -13.86
C TYR A 438 5.06 8.76 -15.22
N SER A 439 5.69 9.20 -16.31
CA SER A 439 5.32 8.81 -17.67
C SER A 439 5.43 7.30 -17.89
N ASN A 440 6.54 6.69 -17.47
CA ASN A 440 6.73 5.24 -17.58
C ASN A 440 5.71 4.46 -16.77
N TYR A 441 5.43 4.89 -15.53
CA TYR A 441 4.40 4.27 -14.69
C TYR A 441 3.03 4.34 -15.36
N LYS A 442 2.63 5.53 -15.82
CA LYS A 442 1.33 5.76 -16.46
C LYS A 442 1.16 4.91 -17.73
N ASN A 443 2.19 4.87 -18.58
CA ASN A 443 2.17 4.07 -19.81
C ASN A 443 2.06 2.57 -19.51
N LEU A 444 2.77 2.10 -18.47
CA LEU A 444 2.70 0.69 -18.07
C LEU A 444 1.30 0.33 -17.54
N VAL A 445 0.72 1.17 -16.68
CA VAL A 445 -0.66 0.99 -16.17
C VAL A 445 -1.68 1.00 -17.31
N ALA A 446 -1.53 1.91 -18.27
CA ALA A 446 -2.41 1.97 -19.44
C ALA A 446 -2.33 0.68 -20.26
N ARG A 447 -1.10 0.21 -20.56
CA ARG A 447 -0.88 -1.03 -21.32
C ARG A 447 -1.44 -2.26 -20.59
N ASP A 448 -1.22 -2.37 -19.29
CA ASP A 448 -1.75 -3.47 -18.49
C ASP A 448 -3.29 -3.47 -18.48
N THR A 449 -3.89 -2.28 -18.39
CA THR A 449 -5.35 -2.10 -18.45
C THR A 449 -5.90 -2.50 -19.81
N GLU A 450 -5.27 -2.03 -20.89
CA GLU A 450 -5.65 -2.36 -22.26
C GLU A 450 -5.54 -3.87 -22.52
N ASN A 451 -4.44 -4.50 -22.15
CA ASN A 451 -4.26 -5.96 -22.25
C ASN A 451 -5.36 -6.73 -21.51
N THR A 452 -5.69 -6.29 -20.30
CA THR A 452 -6.74 -6.91 -19.49
C THR A 452 -8.12 -6.77 -20.14
N LEU A 453 -8.42 -5.61 -20.74
CA LEU A 453 -9.67 -5.37 -21.47
C LEU A 453 -9.73 -6.21 -22.74
N ILE A 454 -8.65 -6.32 -23.51
CA ILE A 454 -8.58 -7.18 -24.69
C ILE A 454 -8.86 -8.64 -24.32
N GLN A 455 -8.24 -9.14 -23.25
CA GLN A 455 -8.51 -10.51 -22.77
C GLN A 455 -9.97 -10.67 -22.31
N ALA A 456 -10.53 -9.66 -21.65
CA ALA A 456 -11.95 -9.66 -21.27
C ALA A 456 -12.88 -9.73 -22.48
N GLU A 457 -12.61 -8.99 -23.54
CA GLU A 457 -13.36 -9.04 -24.80
C GLU A 457 -13.20 -10.40 -25.50
N GLN A 458 -12.02 -11.00 -25.47
CA GLN A 458 -11.78 -12.35 -25.99
C GLN A 458 -12.59 -13.41 -25.23
N PHE A 459 -12.73 -13.27 -23.91
CA PHE A 459 -13.58 -14.16 -23.13
C PHE A 459 -15.07 -13.94 -23.41
N ALA A 460 -15.50 -12.70 -23.64
CA ALA A 460 -16.90 -12.38 -23.92
C ALA A 460 -17.35 -12.72 -25.35
N SER A 461 -16.43 -12.82 -26.31
CA SER A 461 -16.72 -13.10 -27.72
C SER A 461 -16.75 -14.58 -28.09
N LYS A 462 -16.38 -15.47 -27.15
CA LYS A 462 -16.34 -16.93 -27.29
C LYS A 462 -17.40 -17.58 -26.40
#